data_AF-A0AAD9MZ76-F1
#
_entry.id   AF-A0AAD9MZ76-F1
#
_cell.length_a   1.000
_cell.length_b   1.000
_cell.length_c   1.000
_cell.angle_alpha   90.00
_cell.angle_beta   90.00
_cell.angle_gamma   90.00
#
_symmetry.space_group_name_H-M   'P 1'
#
loop_
_entity.id
_entity.type
_entity.pdbx_description
1 polymer ?
#
loop_
_entity_poly.entity_id
_entity_poly.type
_entity_poly.pdbx_seq_one_letter_code
_entity_poly.pdbx_strand_id
1 'polypeptide(L)'
;MQPNTWLAYSAPLVGKNCHSIKNTKELVDKLRGLEIPPARKLVSYDEVELYNGKTPDKALEVITDRLQEDDTLSSHTEMTIPQIVELLDFCLNTTYFI
;
A
#
# COMPACT_ATOMS: atom_id res chain seq x y z
N MET A 1 -14.59 -17.88 17.83
CA MET A 1 -14.38 -16.51 17.31
C MET A 1 -12.89 -16.35 17.06
N GLN A 2 -12.45 -16.35 15.80
CA GLN A 2 -11.05 -16.15 15.43
C GLN A 2 -10.68 -14.66 15.66
N PRO A 3 -9.51 -14.34 16.24
CA PRO A 3 -9.08 -12.97 16.47
C PRO A 3 -8.85 -12.25 15.13
N ASN A 4 -9.30 -11.00 15.08
CA ASN A 4 -9.30 -10.10 13.92
C ASN A 4 -7.92 -10.03 13.22
N THR A 5 -7.72 -10.86 12.20
CA THR A 5 -6.48 -11.04 11.43
C THR A 5 -6.00 -9.78 10.70
N TRP A 6 -6.87 -8.80 10.52
CA TRP A 6 -6.58 -7.53 9.84
C TRP A 6 -5.57 -6.63 10.56
N LEU A 7 -5.51 -6.71 11.90
CA LEU A 7 -4.56 -5.91 12.68
C LEU A 7 -3.12 -6.40 12.52
N ALA A 8 -2.91 -7.69 12.25
CA ALA A 8 -1.58 -8.27 12.07
C ALA A 8 -0.90 -7.77 10.78
N TYR A 9 -1.67 -7.52 9.72
CA TYR A 9 -1.13 -7.14 8.41
C TYR A 9 -0.69 -5.67 8.32
N SER A 10 -1.34 -4.77 9.07
CA SER A 10 -1.04 -3.33 9.09
C SER A 10 -0.06 -2.90 10.20
N ALA A 11 0.20 -3.77 11.17
CA ALA A 11 1.10 -3.54 12.29
C ALA A 11 2.52 -3.02 11.93
N PRO A 12 3.13 -3.41 10.79
CA PRO A 12 4.46 -2.92 10.44
C PRO A 12 4.52 -1.44 10.03
N LEU A 13 3.40 -0.77 9.76
CA LEU A 13 3.38 0.60 9.23
C LEU A 13 2.65 1.59 10.15
N VAL A 14 1.67 1.11 10.91
CA VAL A 14 0.92 1.93 11.87
C VAL A 14 1.83 2.37 13.02
N GLY A 15 1.94 3.67 13.25
CA GLY A 15 2.72 4.24 14.37
C GLY A 15 4.22 4.42 14.09
N LYS A 16 4.72 4.07 12.89
CA LYS A 16 6.16 4.21 12.55
C LYS A 16 6.56 5.55 11.96
N ASN A 17 5.61 6.43 11.63
CA ASN A 17 5.89 7.77 11.13
C ASN A 17 5.01 8.83 11.82
N CYS A 18 5.46 10.09 11.76
CA CYS A 18 4.77 11.24 12.34
C CYS A 18 3.44 11.60 11.64
N HIS A 19 3.14 10.93 10.52
CA HIS A 19 1.91 11.11 9.75
C HIS A 19 0.83 10.08 10.13
N SER A 20 1.16 9.09 10.96
CA SER A 20 0.21 8.09 11.42
C SER A 20 -0.80 8.70 12.41
N ILE A 21 -2.05 8.26 12.31
CA ILE A 21 -3.14 8.62 13.21
C ILE A 21 -3.53 7.37 13.97
N LYS A 22 -3.55 7.44 15.31
CA LYS A 22 -3.75 6.27 16.16
C LYS A 22 -5.20 5.79 16.15
N ASN A 23 -6.15 6.71 16.01
CA ASN A 23 -7.58 6.42 15.99
C ASN A 23 -8.40 7.59 15.43
N THR A 24 -9.67 7.35 15.18
CA THR A 24 -10.62 8.34 14.65
C THR A 24 -10.77 9.57 15.56
N LYS A 25 -10.62 9.42 16.88
CA LYS A 25 -10.70 10.55 17.81
C LYS A 25 -9.54 11.53 17.58
N GLU A 26 -8.32 11.01 17.44
CA GLU A 26 -7.14 11.83 17.13
C GLU A 26 -7.29 12.54 15.77
N LEU A 27 -7.87 11.86 14.77
CA LEU A 27 -8.19 12.50 13.49
C LEU A 27 -9.12 13.70 13.69
N VAL A 28 -10.23 13.51 14.39
CA VAL A 28 -11.24 14.55 14.62
C VAL A 28 -10.62 15.72 15.39
N ASP A 29 -9.81 15.45 16.41
CA ASP A 29 -9.15 16.49 17.20
C ASP A 29 -8.17 17.31 16.34
N LYS A 30 -7.43 16.68 15.42
CA LYS A 30 -6.56 17.38 14.45
C LYS A 30 -7.35 18.19 13.43
N LEU A 31 -8.48 17.66 12.95
CA LEU A 31 -9.32 18.31 11.94
C LEU A 31 -10.14 19.49 12.49
N ARG A 32 -10.46 19.49 13.79
CA ARG A 32 -11.35 20.49 14.40
C ARG A 32 -10.88 21.94 14.23
N GLY A 33 -9.57 22.17 14.18
CA GLY A 33 -8.99 23.51 14.04
C GLY A 33 -8.71 23.95 12.60
N LEU A 34 -9.02 23.13 11.60
CA LEU A 34 -8.74 23.45 10.20
C LEU A 34 -9.90 24.27 9.60
N GLU A 35 -9.64 25.54 9.32
CA GLU A 35 -10.53 26.36 8.50
C GLU A 35 -10.24 26.15 7.01
N ILE A 36 -11.28 25.91 6.22
CA ILE A 36 -11.17 25.79 4.76
C ILE A 36 -11.45 27.18 4.15
N PRO A 37 -10.47 27.82 3.50
CA PRO A 37 -10.69 29.12 2.86
C PRO A 37 -11.77 29.04 1.78
N PRO A 38 -12.49 30.14 1.48
CA PRO A 38 -13.59 30.14 0.49
C PRO A 38 -13.19 29.69 -0.92
N ALA A 39 -11.91 29.84 -1.30
CA ALA A 39 -11.37 29.42 -2.59
C ALA A 39 -10.92 27.94 -2.61
N ARG A 40 -11.06 27.21 -1.50
CA ARG A 40 -10.68 25.80 -1.36
C ARG A 40 -11.90 24.98 -0.99
N LYS A 41 -11.85 23.71 -1.36
CA LYS A 41 -12.84 22.70 -0.93
C LYS A 41 -12.08 21.49 -0.40
N LEU A 42 -12.62 20.90 0.66
CA LEU A 42 -12.20 19.57 1.09
C LEU A 42 -12.97 18.56 0.25
N VAL A 43 -12.24 17.70 -0.47
CA VAL A 43 -12.82 16.65 -1.30
C VAL A 43 -12.39 15.33 -0.69
N SER A 44 -13.35 14.54 -0.21
CA SER A 44 -13.14 13.13 0.08
C SER A 44 -13.31 12.35 -1.21
N TYR A 45 -12.24 11.77 -1.71
CA TYR A 45 -12.32 10.79 -2.78
C TYR A 45 -12.61 9.44 -2.13
N ASP A 46 -13.79 8.90 -2.37
CA ASP A 46 -14.06 7.47 -2.13
C ASP A 46 -13.50 6.73 -3.34
N GLU A 47 -12.18 6.59 -3.38
CA GLU A 47 -11.54 5.92 -4.51
C GLU A 47 -11.81 4.42 -4.38
N VAL A 48 -12.69 3.94 -5.23
CA VAL A 48 -12.73 2.53 -5.63
C VAL A 48 -11.35 2.09 -6.16
N GLU A 49 -10.48 3.02 -6.59
CA GLU A 49 -9.11 2.70 -7.03
C GLU A 49 -8.10 3.78 -6.61
N LEU A 50 -7.63 3.75 -5.36
CA LEU A 50 -6.40 4.44 -4.92
C LEU A 50 -5.13 3.87 -5.58
N TYR A 51 -5.28 2.88 -6.45
CA TYR A 51 -4.26 2.50 -7.40
C TYR A 51 -4.20 3.55 -8.48
N ASN A 52 -3.48 4.63 -8.19
CA ASN A 52 -2.85 5.45 -9.23
C ASN A 52 -2.36 4.49 -10.32
N GLY A 53 -2.86 4.64 -11.54
CA GLY A 53 -2.53 3.86 -12.73
C GLY A 53 -1.05 3.98 -13.11
N LYS A 54 -0.17 3.57 -12.21
CA LYS A 54 1.16 3.11 -12.55
C LYS A 54 0.91 1.86 -13.36
N THR A 55 1.17 1.97 -14.65
CA THR A 55 1.19 0.83 -15.57
C THR A 55 1.88 -0.33 -14.87
N PRO A 56 1.24 -1.52 -14.76
CA PRO A 56 1.84 -2.72 -14.20
C PRO A 56 3.30 -2.91 -14.62
N ASP A 57 3.60 -2.61 -15.89
CA ASP A 57 4.93 -2.60 -16.49
C ASP A 57 6.00 -1.85 -15.66
N LYS A 58 5.71 -0.62 -15.21
CA LYS A 58 6.66 0.18 -14.42
C LYS A 58 6.86 -0.38 -13.02
N ALA A 59 5.83 -1.01 -12.45
CA ALA A 59 5.95 -1.67 -11.17
C ALA A 59 6.82 -2.92 -11.30
N LEU A 60 6.64 -3.70 -12.36
CA LEU A 60 7.44 -4.89 -12.66
C LEU A 60 8.91 -4.53 -12.91
N GLU A 61 9.20 -3.46 -13.64
CA GLU A 61 10.56 -2.96 -13.87
C GLU A 61 11.27 -2.64 -12.54
N VAL A 62 10.69 -1.76 -11.73
CA VAL A 62 11.27 -1.34 -10.44
C VAL A 62 11.45 -2.52 -9.47
N ILE A 63 10.52 -3.48 -9.48
CA ILE A 63 10.59 -4.65 -8.60
C ILE A 63 11.67 -5.62 -9.10
N THR A 64 11.79 -5.80 -10.42
CA THR A 64 12.86 -6.62 -11.00
C THR A 64 14.24 -6.07 -10.64
N ASP A 65 14.44 -4.76 -10.77
CA ASP A 65 15.70 -4.09 -10.40
C ASP A 65 16.03 -4.33 -8.91
N ARG A 66 15.04 -4.15 -8.02
CA ARG A 66 15.22 -4.40 -6.58
C ARG A 66 15.53 -5.85 -6.25
N LEU A 67 14.91 -6.80 -6.95
CA LEU A 67 15.17 -8.22 -6.75
C LEU A 67 16.57 -8.62 -7.22
N GLN A 68 17.10 -7.96 -8.25
CA GLN A 68 18.46 -8.17 -8.73
C GLN A 68 19.51 -7.61 -7.78
N GLU A 69 19.19 -6.51 -7.08
CA GLU A 69 20.05 -5.89 -6.06
C GLU A 69 19.98 -6.60 -4.68
N ASP A 70 19.06 -7.56 -4.49
CA ASP A 70 18.87 -8.25 -3.21
C ASP A 70 19.67 -9.55 -3.11
N ASP A 71 20.88 -9.43 -2.55
CA ASP A 71 21.76 -10.57 -2.25
C ASP A 71 21.16 -11.57 -1.24
N THR A 72 20.12 -11.16 -0.50
CA THR A 72 19.47 -12.00 0.52
C THR A 72 18.24 -12.74 0.01
N LEU A 73 17.84 -12.52 -1.24
CA LEU A 73 16.61 -13.07 -1.83
C LEU A 73 16.50 -14.60 -1.67
N SER A 74 17.61 -15.31 -1.90
CA SER A 74 17.69 -16.78 -1.79
C SER A 74 17.42 -17.33 -0.38
N SER A 75 17.55 -16.49 0.65
CA SER A 75 17.23 -16.85 2.04
C SER A 75 15.74 -16.74 2.36
N HIS A 76 15.00 -15.99 1.54
CA HIS A 76 13.58 -15.70 1.73
C HIS A 76 12.68 -16.58 0.87
N THR A 77 13.18 -17.08 -0.26
CA THR A 77 12.40 -17.89 -1.19
C THR A 77 13.30 -18.73 -2.10
N GLU A 78 12.79 -19.90 -2.51
CA GLU A 78 13.42 -20.75 -3.53
C GLU A 78 13.04 -20.30 -4.96
N MET A 79 12.16 -19.31 -5.10
CA MET A 79 11.73 -18.81 -6.40
C MET A 79 12.81 -17.97 -7.07
N THR A 80 12.99 -18.19 -8.36
CA THR A 80 13.86 -17.35 -9.19
C THR A 80 13.18 -16.00 -9.48
N ILE A 81 13.98 -14.96 -9.73
CA ILE A 81 13.46 -13.62 -10.08
C ILE A 81 12.43 -13.67 -11.20
N PRO A 82 12.63 -14.40 -12.32
CA PRO A 82 11.62 -14.51 -13.38
C PRO A 82 10.28 -15.08 -12.89
N GLN A 83 10.30 -16.09 -12.02
CA GLN A 83 9.07 -16.68 -11.48
C GLN A 83 8.32 -15.72 -10.55
N ILE A 84 9.05 -14.89 -9.80
CA ILE A 84 8.46 -13.85 -8.94
C ILE A 84 7.82 -12.76 -9.82
N VAL A 85 8.51 -12.33 -10.86
CA VAL A 85 8.03 -11.31 -11.81
C VAL A 85 6.79 -11.81 -12.57
N GLU A 86 6.79 -13.06 -13.04
CA GLU A 86 5.64 -13.68 -13.70
C GLU A 86 4.42 -13.78 -12.76
N LEU A 87 4.62 -14.21 -11.51
CA LEU A 87 3.56 -14.25 -10.51
C LEU A 87 2.98 -12.85 -10.24
N LEU A 88 3.86 -11.85 -10.14
CA LEU A 88 3.46 -10.48 -9.89
C LEU A 88 2.72 -9.87 -11.08
N ASP A 89 3.16 -10.14 -12.31
CA ASP A 89 2.49 -9.73 -13.55
C ASP A 89 1.07 -10.32 -13.62
N PHE A 90 0.93 -11.60 -13.31
CA PHE A 90 -0.37 -12.24 -13.18
C PHE A 90 -1.24 -11.49 -12.15
N CYS A 91 -0.75 -11.29 -10.93
CA CYS A 91 -1.52 -10.61 -9.87
C CYS A 91 -1.93 -9.19 -10.24
N LEU A 92 -1.09 -8.44 -10.95
CA LEU A 92 -1.36 -7.05 -11.36
C LEU A 92 -2.36 -6.96 -12.53
N ASN A 93 -2.42 -7.97 -13.40
CA ASN A 93 -3.30 -7.98 -14.56
C ASN A 93 -4.60 -8.77 -14.35
N THR A 94 -4.68 -9.63 -13.34
CA THR A 94 -5.88 -10.43 -13.04
C THR A 94 -6.66 -9.93 -11.83
N THR A 95 -6.60 -8.63 -11.51
CA THR A 95 -7.33 -8.02 -10.38
C THR A 95 -8.85 -8.05 -10.58
N TYR A 96 -9.45 -9.24 -10.42
CA TYR A 96 -10.83 -9.44 -10.01
C TYR A 96 -10.80 -10.08 -8.63
N PHE A 97 -10.78 -9.25 -7.59
CA PHE A 97 -11.16 -9.72 -6.26
C PHE A 97 -12.69 -9.73 -6.22
N ILE A 98 -13.29 -10.93 -6.17
CA ILE A 98 -14.74 -11.14 -6.01
C ILE A 98 -15.15 -10.81 -4.57
#